data_AF-A0A0K6I1K4-F1
#
_entry.id   AF-A0A0K6I1K4-F1
#
_cell.length_a   1.000
_cell.length_b   1.000
_cell.length_c   1.000
_cell.angle_alpha   90.00
_cell.angle_beta   90.00
_cell.angle_gamma   90.00
#
_symmetry.space_group_name_H-M   'P 1'
#
loop_
_entity.id
_entity.type
_entity.pdbx_description
1 polymer ?
#
loop_
_entity_poly.entity_id
_entity_poly.type
_entity_poly.pdbx_seq_one_letter_code
_entity_poly.pdbx_strand_id
1 'polypeptide(L)' 'MEGSLLILIPISVLLVLLIVGVLWWAARSGQFDDMEGPAHAILMDDDRPKPEAKAAETDASQPPEARRE' A
#
# COMPACT_ATOMS: atom_id res chain seq x y z
N MET A 1 42.25 -15.46 21.19
CA MET A 1 41.14 -15.00 20.32
C MET A 1 41.27 -13.48 20.20
N GLU A 2 42.21 -12.98 19.41
CA GLU A 2 42.56 -11.55 19.40
C GLU A 2 42.15 -10.85 18.09
N GLY A 3 41.77 -11.60 17.05
CA GLY A 3 41.49 -11.07 15.71
C GLY A 3 40.02 -10.78 15.40
N SER A 4 39.07 -11.12 16.28
CA SER A 4 37.63 -10.92 16.01
C SER A 4 37.25 -9.44 15.90
N LEU A 5 37.93 -8.57 16.66
CA LEU A 5 37.70 -7.12 16.60
C LEU A 5 38.00 -6.54 15.22
N LEU A 6 39.03 -7.04 14.54
CA LEU A 6 39.41 -6.59 13.19
C LEU A 6 38.34 -6.90 12.14
N ILE A 7 37.52 -7.93 12.38
CA ILE A 7 36.41 -8.31 11.49
C ILE A 7 35.11 -7.60 11.90
N LEU A 8 34.87 -7.44 13.20
CA LEU A 8 33.65 -6.79 13.71
C LEU A 8 33.59 -5.28 13.42
N ILE A 9 34.73 -4.57 13.47
CA ILE A 9 34.79 -3.13 13.18
C ILE A 9 34.32 -2.80 11.75
N PRO A 10 34.86 -3.40 10.68
CA PRO A 10 34.41 -3.07 9.32
C PRO A 10 32.97 -3.51 9.07
N ILE A 11 32.53 -4.64 9.65
CA ILE A 11 31.15 -5.10 9.55
C ILE A 11 30.19 -4.09 10.20
N SER A 12 30.54 -3.55 11.37
CA SER A 12 29.69 -2.56 12.05
C SER A 12 29.60 -1.26 11.27
N VAL A 13 30.71 -0.80 10.69
CA VAL A 13 30.73 0.40 9.83
C VAL A 13 29.85 0.19 8.59
N LEU A 14 29.97 -0.97 7.92
CA LEU A 14 29.12 -1.32 6.78
C LEU A 14 27.64 -1.37 7.16
N LEU A 15 27.32 -1.92 8.33
CA LEU A 15 25.94 -1.98 8.83
C LEU A 15 25.37 -0.58 9.08
N VAL A 16 26.15 0.31 9.71
CA VAL A 16 25.74 1.70 9.93
C VAL A 16 25.53 2.43 8.61
N LEU A 17 26.44 2.26 7.63
CA LEU A 17 26.30 2.85 6.30
C LEU A 17 25.05 2.33 5.58
N LEU A 18 24.76 1.02 5.69
CA LEU A 18 23.55 0.42 5.13
C LEU A 18 22.29 1.04 5.74
N ILE A 19 22.22 1.15 7.07
CA ILE A 19 21.08 1.73 7.78
C ILE A 19 20.89 3.19 7.34
N VAL A 20 21.96 3.99 7.35
CA VAL A 20 21.90 5.39 6.92
C VAL A 20 21.46 5.50 5.45
N GLY A 21 21.96 4.64 4.57
CA GLY A 21 21.57 4.64 3.15
C GLY A 21 20.09 4.30 2.95
N VAL A 22 19.58 3.28 3.65
CA VAL A 22 18.15 2.90 3.58
C VAL A 22 17.26 4.00 4.15
N LEU A 23 17.63 4.58 5.29
CA LEU A 23 16.86 5.67 5.90
C LEU A 23 16.88 6.94 5.04
N TRP A 24 18.02 7.27 4.43
CA TRP A 24 18.12 8.38 3.48
C TRP A 24 17.23 8.16 2.26
N TRP A 25 17.24 6.95 1.70
CA TRP A 25 16.39 6.58 0.58
C TRP A 25 14.91 6.66 0.95
N ALA A 26 14.51 6.08 2.08
CA ALA A 26 13.13 6.11 2.56
C ALA A 26 12.63 7.55 2.82
N ALA A 27 13.48 8.40 3.40
CA ALA A 27 13.18 9.82 3.59
C ALA A 27 12.99 10.57 2.26
N ARG A 28 13.78 10.24 1.22
CA ARG A 28 13.65 10.86 -0.10
C ARG A 28 12.50 10.31 -0.94
N SER A 29 12.12 9.05 -0.73
CA SER A 29 11.06 8.36 -1.48
C SER A 29 9.65 8.81 -1.14
N GLY A 30 9.47 9.73 -0.17
CA GLY A 30 8.16 10.31 0.13
C GLY A 30 7.16 9.32 0.72
N GLN A 31 7.61 8.17 1.27
CA GLN A 31 6.71 7.16 1.85
C GLN A 31 5.91 7.70 3.06
N PHE A 32 6.35 8.82 3.63
CA PHE A 32 5.69 9.51 4.74
C PHE A 32 4.62 10.51 4.28
N ASP A 33 4.51 10.78 2.98
CA ASP A 33 3.55 11.73 2.41
C ASP A 33 2.14 11.10 2.30
N ASP A 34 2.04 9.78 2.19
CA ASP A 34 0.78 9.02 2.16
C ASP A 34 0.46 8.37 3.52
N MET A 35 0.55 9.14 4.60
CA MET A 35 0.03 8.74 5.92
C MET A 35 -1.45 9.10 6.11
N GLU A 36 -2.07 9.77 5.14
CA GLU A 36 -3.46 10.25 5.22
C GLU A 36 -4.48 9.22 4.69
N GLY A 37 -4.07 8.30 3.80
CA GLY A 37 -4.97 7.28 3.22
C GLY A 37 -5.63 6.32 4.23
N PRO A 38 -4.88 5.70 5.16
CA PRO A 38 -5.44 4.74 6.13
C PRO A 38 -6.28 5.39 7.24
N ALA A 39 -5.95 6.63 7.62
CA ALA A 39 -6.65 7.36 8.67
C ALA A 39 -8.09 7.70 8.26
N HIS A 40 -8.31 8.02 6.99
CA HIS A 40 -9.65 8.24 6.44
C HIS A 40 -10.46 6.96 6.26
N ALA A 41 -9.82 5.81 6.08
CA ALA A 41 -10.53 4.52 5.95
C ALA A 41 -11.19 4.05 7.25
N ILE A 42 -10.57 4.30 8.41
CA ILE A 42 -11.11 3.93 9.73
C ILE A 42 -12.32 4.79 10.14
N LEU A 43 -12.37 6.05 9.70
CA LEU A 43 -13.47 6.98 9.98
C LEU A 43 -14.62 6.89 8.96
N MET A 44 -14.37 6.26 7.80
CA MET A 44 -15.33 6.05 6.71
C MET A 44 -15.77 4.59 6.60
N ASP A 45 -15.49 3.75 7.60
CA ASP A 45 -16.14 2.44 7.78
C ASP A 45 -17.59 2.70 8.24
N ASP A 46 -18.31 3.37 7.35
CA ASP A 46 -19.73 3.61 7.42
C ASP A 46 -20.33 2.21 7.22
N ASP A 47 -20.87 1.63 8.31
CA ASP A 47 -21.67 0.39 8.39
C ASP A 47 -22.90 0.48 7.46
N ARG A 48 -22.67 0.70 6.17
CA ARG A 48 -23.66 0.78 5.12
C ARG A 48 -23.56 -0.54 4.37
N PRO A 49 -24.59 -1.40 4.45
CA PRO A 49 -24.60 -2.64 3.70
C PRO A 49 -24.35 -2.34 2.23
N LYS A 50 -23.23 -2.86 1.70
CA LYS A 50 -22.88 -2.78 0.28
C LYS A 50 -24.04 -3.40 -0.50
N PRO A 51 -24.72 -2.67 -1.41
CA PRO A 51 -25.69 -3.30 -2.27
C PRO A 51 -24.95 -4.30 -3.15
N GLU A 52 -25.12 -5.58 -2.84
CA GLU A 52 -24.81 -6.67 -3.76
C GLU A 52 -25.72 -6.53 -4.98
N ALA A 53 -25.27 -5.79 -5.99
CA ALA A 53 -25.88 -5.84 -7.31
C ALA A 53 -24.93 -5.36 -8.40
N LYS A 54 -24.35 -6.36 -9.08
CA LYS A 54 -24.40 -6.50 -10.54
C LYS A 54 -23.28 -5.84 -11.35
N ALA A 55 -22.23 -6.62 -11.63
CA ALA A 55 -21.52 -6.58 -12.91
C ALA A 55 -20.76 -7.89 -13.21
N ALA A 56 -21.39 -9.04 -12.97
CA ALA A 56 -20.89 -10.32 -13.46
C ALA A 56 -22.06 -11.27 -13.75
N GLU A 57 -23.00 -10.85 -14.58
CA GLU A 57 -23.84 -11.78 -15.34
C GLU A 57 -24.37 -11.07 -16.58
N THR A 58 -23.56 -11.21 -17.63
CA THR A 58 -24.02 -11.46 -18.99
C THR A 58 -25.17 -12.46 -18.98
N ASP A 59 -26.14 -12.20 -19.85
CA ASP A 59 -27.18 -13.10 -20.34
C ASP A 59 -28.61 -12.85 -19.82
N ALA A 60 -29.55 -13.02 -20.75
CA ALA A 60 -31.00 -12.90 -20.64
C ALA A 60 -31.59 -11.46 -20.55
N SER A 61 -32.02 -11.01 -21.73
CA SER A 61 -33.30 -10.30 -21.94
C SER A 61 -33.30 -8.77 -21.91
N GLN A 62 -32.81 -8.14 -22.98
CA GLN A 62 -33.38 -6.88 -23.47
C GLN A 62 -33.68 -6.99 -24.97
N PRO A 63 -34.95 -6.95 -25.37
CA PRO A 63 -35.41 -6.06 -26.42
C PRO A 63 -36.02 -4.83 -25.73
N PRO A 64 -35.39 -3.66 -25.79
CA PRO A 64 -36.04 -2.43 -25.40
C PRO A 64 -36.93 -1.98 -26.56
N GLU A 65 -38.16 -1.61 -26.23
CA GLU A 65 -38.78 -0.35 -26.64
C GLU A 65 -40.30 -0.51 -26.77
N ALA A 66 -40.98 -0.19 -25.67
CA ALA A 66 -42.22 0.55 -25.79
C ALA A 66 -41.87 1.99 -26.20
N ARG A 67 -42.05 2.35 -27.46
CA ARG A 67 -42.12 3.74 -27.90
C ARG A 67 -43.12 3.86 -29.04
N ARG A 68 -44.29 4.39 -28.69
CA ARG A 68 -45.17 5.28 -29.46
C ARG A 68 -44.74 5.46 -30.93
N GLU A 69 -45.58 5.10 -31.90
CA GLU A 69 -46.49 5.99 -32.68
C GLU A 69 -47.57 5.14 -33.39
#